data_AF-A0A8T5TLE4-F1
#
_entry.id   AF-A0A8T5TLE4-F1
#
_cell.length_a   1.000
_cell.length_b   1.000
_cell.length_c   1.000
_cell.angle_alpha   90.00
_cell.angle_beta   90.00
_cell.angle_gamma   90.00
#
_symmetry.space_group_name_H-M   'P 1'
#
loop_
_entity.id
_entity.type
_entity.pdbx_description
1 polymer ?
#
loop_
_entity_poly.entity_id
_entity_poly.type
_entity_poly.pdbx_seq_one_letter_code
_entity_poly.pdbx_strand_id
1 'polypeptide(L)'
;MSKENEIINELKKIREILAPKPDKAPEKPKNLAAEFLEFIKKYKILGLASAFILGLAVNALILSLATDIITPIIGIFIPGFVDIKDIKVGVFGIGNFIANVINFVIIAFVIFLIVKYAAKVGIE
;
A
#
# COMPACT_ATOMS: atom_id res chain seq x y z
N MET A 1 33.22 -60.90 3.02
CA MET A 1 32.86 -59.87 4.00
C MET A 1 33.50 -58.50 3.73
N SER A 2 34.71 -58.40 3.16
CA SER A 2 35.39 -57.10 2.98
C SER A 2 34.81 -56.19 1.87
N LYS A 3 34.37 -56.75 0.73
CA LYS A 3 33.84 -55.97 -0.41
C LYS A 3 32.49 -55.30 -0.10
N GLU A 4 31.66 -55.95 0.71
CA GLU A 4 30.36 -55.40 1.13
C GLU A 4 30.53 -54.19 2.03
N ASN A 5 31.51 -54.22 2.95
CA ASN A 5 31.84 -53.07 3.79
C ASN A 5 32.37 -51.88 2.98
N GLU A 6 33.14 -52.15 1.91
CA GLU A 6 33.68 -51.14 1.01
C GLU A 6 32.57 -50.48 0.19
N ILE A 7 31.67 -51.28 -0.38
CA ILE A 7 30.46 -50.81 -1.09
C ILE A 7 29.58 -49.98 -0.15
N ILE A 8 29.34 -50.43 1.08
CA ILE A 8 28.57 -49.68 2.07
C ILE A 8 29.24 -48.34 2.37
N ASN A 9 30.57 -48.28 2.40
CA ASN A 9 31.30 -47.05 2.69
C ASN A 9 31.24 -46.06 1.51
N GLU A 10 31.32 -46.54 0.28
CA GLU A 10 31.11 -45.71 -0.91
C GLU A 10 29.67 -45.22 -1.03
N LEU A 11 28.67 -46.06 -0.74
CA LEU A 11 27.27 -45.66 -0.72
C LEU A 11 27.00 -44.59 0.34
N LYS A 12 27.67 -44.64 1.50
CA LYS A 12 27.63 -43.56 2.50
C LYS A 12 28.26 -42.28 1.98
N LYS A 13 29.41 -42.36 1.33
CA LYS A 13 30.11 -41.20 0.75
C LYS A 13 29.31 -40.56 -0.38
N ILE A 14 28.70 -41.36 -1.25
CA ILE A 14 27.79 -40.91 -2.30
C ILE A 14 26.55 -40.27 -1.69
N ARG A 15 25.95 -40.86 -0.66
CA ARG A 15 24.81 -40.28 0.07
C ARG A 15 25.18 -38.95 0.71
N GLU A 16 26.40 -38.76 1.19
CA GLU A 16 26.85 -37.49 1.78
C GLU A 16 27.06 -36.39 0.73
N ILE A 17 27.46 -36.76 -0.49
CA ILE A 17 27.63 -35.84 -1.63
C ILE A 17 26.27 -35.52 -2.28
N LEU A 18 25.34 -36.49 -2.31
CA LEU A 18 24.03 -36.38 -2.96
C LEU A 18 22.92 -35.91 -2.02
N ALA A 19 23.01 -36.18 -0.71
CA ALA A 19 22.14 -35.52 0.24
C ALA A 19 22.58 -34.05 0.28
N PRO A 20 21.73 -33.10 -0.15
CA PRO A 20 22.03 -31.69 0.10
C PRO A 20 22.34 -31.58 1.59
N LYS A 21 23.47 -30.93 1.95
CA LYS A 21 23.79 -30.61 3.34
C LYS A 21 22.49 -30.20 4.01
N PRO A 22 22.05 -30.87 5.09
CA PRO A 22 20.74 -30.63 5.65
C PRO A 22 20.56 -29.12 5.78
N ASP A 23 19.64 -28.57 4.99
CA ASP A 23 19.25 -27.16 5.11
C ASP A 23 19.04 -26.96 6.60
N LYS A 24 19.89 -26.11 7.20
CA LYS A 24 20.09 -25.97 8.65
C LYS A 24 18.83 -26.38 9.39
N ALA A 25 18.89 -27.47 10.16
CA ALA A 25 17.75 -27.95 10.95
C ALA A 25 17.02 -26.73 11.54
N PRO A 26 15.70 -26.60 11.36
CA PRO A 26 14.97 -25.37 11.67
C PRO A 26 15.43 -24.88 13.05
N GLU A 27 16.12 -23.74 13.08
CA GLU A 27 16.66 -23.20 14.32
C GLU A 27 15.46 -23.01 15.26
N LYS A 28 15.52 -23.67 16.42
CA LYS A 28 14.48 -23.72 17.46
C LYS A 28 13.81 -22.33 17.62
N PRO A 29 12.47 -22.23 17.69
CA PRO A 29 11.75 -20.97 17.58
C PRO A 29 12.33 -19.92 18.51
N LYS A 30 12.94 -18.90 17.92
CA LYS A 30 13.62 -17.83 18.65
C LYS A 30 12.62 -16.74 19.00
N ASN A 31 11.67 -17.06 19.86
CA ASN A 31 10.54 -16.19 20.24
C ASN A 31 9.63 -15.79 19.06
N LEU A 32 8.35 -15.55 19.37
CA LEU A 32 7.32 -15.17 18.40
C LEU A 32 7.69 -13.93 17.55
N ALA A 33 8.50 -13.02 18.10
CA ALA A 33 8.98 -11.85 17.38
C ALA A 33 9.91 -12.20 16.20
N ALA A 34 10.73 -13.25 16.31
CA ALA A 34 11.57 -13.69 15.20
C ALA A 34 10.73 -14.38 14.11
N GLU A 35 9.77 -15.20 14.51
CA GLU A 35 8.80 -15.83 13.58
C GLU A 35 7.97 -14.78 12.83
N PHE A 36 7.53 -13.73 13.52
CA PHE A 36 6.83 -12.61 12.90
C PHE A 36 7.74 -11.82 11.94
N LEU A 37 8.98 -11.54 12.33
CA LEU A 37 9.93 -10.85 11.44
C LEU A 37 10.24 -11.71 10.20
N GLU A 38 10.35 -13.02 10.37
CA GLU A 38 10.56 -13.97 9.27
C GLU A 38 9.34 -14.04 8.36
N PHE A 39 8.12 -14.01 8.90
CA PHE A 39 6.87 -13.87 8.15
C PHE A 39 6.87 -12.58 7.31
N ILE A 40 7.12 -11.44 7.94
CA ILE A 40 7.14 -10.13 7.27
C ILE A 40 8.18 -10.10 6.13
N LYS A 41 9.35 -10.73 6.34
CA LYS A 41 10.39 -10.89 5.31
C LYS A 41 9.96 -11.86 4.20
N LYS A 42 9.43 -13.04 4.54
CA LYS A 42 9.02 -14.09 3.60
C LYS A 42 7.92 -13.62 2.65
N TYR A 43 6.95 -12.87 3.17
CA TYR A 43 5.82 -12.37 2.40
C TYR A 43 6.03 -10.94 1.85
N LYS A 44 7.22 -10.35 2.01
CA LYS A 44 7.58 -9.00 1.51
C LYS A 44 6.59 -7.90 1.93
N ILE A 45 5.96 -8.04 3.10
CA ILE A 45 4.86 -7.16 3.55
C ILE A 45 5.37 -5.75 3.87
N LEU A 46 6.66 -5.59 4.20
CA LEU A 46 7.25 -4.27 4.48
C LEU A 46 7.04 -3.27 3.34
N GLY A 47 7.31 -3.68 2.10
CA GLY A 47 7.15 -2.78 0.94
C GLY A 47 5.68 -2.40 0.70
N LEU A 48 4.77 -3.35 0.88
CA LEU A 48 3.33 -3.12 0.76
C LEU A 48 2.83 -2.15 1.84
N ALA A 49 3.24 -2.36 3.09
CA ALA A 49 2.86 -1.51 4.21
C ALA A 49 3.36 -0.07 4.02
N SER A 50 4.60 0.12 3.59
CA SER A 50 5.15 1.45 3.32
C SER A 50 4.42 2.17 2.19
N ALA A 51 4.12 1.46 1.08
CA ALA A 51 3.36 2.04 -0.04
C ALA A 51 1.94 2.43 0.38
N PHE A 52 1.27 1.58 1.19
CA PHE A 52 -0.06 1.87 1.70
C PHE A 52 -0.11 3.09 2.62
N ILE A 53 0.81 3.18 3.59
CA ILE A 53 0.89 4.31 4.53
C ILE A 53 1.18 5.61 3.78
N LEU A 54 2.11 5.59 2.82
CA LEU A 54 2.40 6.76 2.00
C LEU A 54 1.19 7.14 1.13
N GLY A 55 0.50 6.16 0.56
CA GLY A 55 -0.74 6.39 -0.20
C GLY A 55 -1.84 7.05 0.64
N LEU A 56 -2.03 6.60 1.89
CA LEU A 56 -2.97 7.24 2.81
C LEU A 56 -2.59 8.68 3.14
N ALA A 57 -1.30 8.93 3.40
CA ALA A 57 -0.80 10.26 3.70
C ALA A 57 -0.96 11.22 2.51
N VAL A 58 -0.62 10.76 1.30
CA VAL A 58 -0.79 11.53 0.06
C VAL A 58 -2.27 11.82 -0.20
N ASN A 59 -3.16 10.84 0.01
CA ASN A 59 -4.60 11.05 -0.10
C ASN A 59 -5.10 12.13 0.89
N ALA A 60 -4.65 12.09 2.15
CA ALA A 60 -5.02 13.10 3.14
C ALA A 60 -4.54 14.51 2.74
N LEU A 61 -3.33 14.64 2.19
CA LEU A 61 -2.79 15.91 1.70
C LEU A 61 -3.60 16.47 0.52
N ILE A 62 -4.01 15.61 -0.41
CA ILE A 62 -4.84 16.00 -1.55
C ILE A 62 -6.22 16.47 -1.05
N LEU A 63 -6.80 15.75 -0.09
CA LEU A 63 -8.08 16.10 0.50
C LEU A 63 -8.00 17.47 1.20
N SER A 64 -7.01 17.72 2.05
CA SER A 64 -6.87 19.03 2.72
C SER A 64 -6.68 20.17 1.73
N LEU A 65 -5.93 19.96 0.64
CA LEU A 65 -5.78 20.97 -0.40
C LEU A 65 -7.14 21.28 -1.07
N ALA A 66 -7.93 20.26 -1.40
CA ALA A 66 -9.24 20.45 -2.02
C ALA A 66 -10.28 21.06 -1.06
N THR A 67 -10.37 20.55 0.17
CA THR A 67 -11.39 20.96 1.14
C THR A 67 -11.05 22.26 1.83
N ASP A 68 -9.78 22.49 2.17
CA ASP A 68 -9.39 23.59 3.05
C ASP A 68 -8.87 24.80 2.27
N ILE A 69 -8.43 24.61 1.02
CA ILE A 69 -7.94 25.70 0.17
C ILE A 69 -8.89 25.94 -1.01
N ILE A 70 -9.15 24.93 -1.84
CA ILE A 70 -9.92 25.15 -3.08
C ILE A 70 -11.40 25.46 -2.80
N THR A 71 -12.03 24.73 -1.87
CA THR A 71 -13.46 24.93 -1.57
C THR A 71 -13.77 26.33 -1.02
N PRO A 72 -13.01 26.89 -0.06
CA PRO A 72 -13.21 28.27 0.38
C PRO A 72 -12.99 29.30 -0.74
N ILE A 73 -11.99 29.10 -1.60
CA ILE A 73 -11.76 29.98 -2.76
C ILE A 73 -12.98 29.98 -3.67
N ILE A 74 -13.52 28.80 -4.01
CA ILE A 74 -14.73 28.70 -4.84
C ILE A 74 -15.94 29.33 -4.13
N GLY A 75 -16.09 29.13 -2.82
CA GLY A 75 -17.17 29.70 -2.03
C GLY A 75 -17.19 31.23 -2.00
N ILE A 76 -16.04 31.89 -2.15
CA ILE A 76 -15.94 33.35 -2.29
C ILE A 76 -16.51 33.80 -3.66
N PHE A 77 -16.27 33.04 -4.73
CA PHE A 77 -16.74 33.37 -6.07
C PHE A 77 -18.18 32.93 -6.35
N ILE A 78 -18.68 31.91 -5.64
CA ILE A 78 -20.02 31.36 -5.77
C ILE A 78 -20.72 31.41 -4.40
N PRO A 79 -21.41 32.51 -4.08
CA PRO A 79 -22.19 32.63 -2.85
C PRO A 79 -23.26 31.52 -2.79
N GLY A 80 -23.34 30.81 -1.66
CA GLY A 80 -24.29 29.70 -1.47
C GLY A 80 -23.79 28.33 -1.91
N PHE A 81 -22.54 28.21 -2.42
CA PHE A 81 -21.96 26.92 -2.81
C PHE A 81 -21.92 25.90 -1.66
N VAL A 82 -21.64 26.39 -0.44
CA VAL A 82 -21.59 25.55 0.78
C VAL A 82 -23.00 25.11 1.18
N ASP A 83 -24.00 25.95 0.93
CA ASP A 83 -25.40 25.74 1.30
C ASP A 83 -26.13 24.76 0.36
N ILE A 84 -25.52 24.42 -0.79
CA ILE A 84 -26.07 23.42 -1.74
C ILE A 84 -26.31 22.08 -1.03
N LYS A 85 -25.48 21.74 -0.03
CA LYS A 85 -25.62 20.50 0.75
C LYS A 85 -26.95 20.40 1.49
N ASP A 86 -27.52 21.53 1.90
CA ASP A 86 -28.72 21.61 2.72
C ASP A 86 -30.01 21.64 1.89
N ILE A 87 -29.90 21.64 0.56
CA ILE A 87 -31.06 21.54 -0.34
C ILE A 87 -31.64 20.12 -0.25
N LYS A 88 -32.83 20.03 0.34
CA LYS A 88 -33.63 18.80 0.42
C LYS A 88 -34.90 18.96 -0.41
N VAL A 89 -35.20 17.95 -1.22
CA VAL A 89 -36.49 17.83 -1.91
C VAL A 89 -37.22 16.64 -1.29
N GLY A 90 -38.09 16.92 -0.31
CA GLY A 90 -38.71 15.88 0.51
C GLY A 90 -37.66 15.11 1.34
N VAL A 91 -37.70 13.77 1.28
CA VAL A 91 -36.74 12.88 1.99
C VAL A 91 -35.41 12.73 1.20
N PHE A 92 -35.37 13.16 -0.06
CA PHE A 92 -34.20 12.99 -0.92
C PHE A 92 -33.19 14.14 -0.72
N GLY A 93 -32.01 13.80 -0.21
CA GLY A 93 -30.87 14.71 -0.04
C GLY A 93 -30.11 14.98 -1.34
N ILE A 94 -30.81 15.52 -2.35
CA ILE A 94 -30.23 15.83 -3.68
C ILE A 94 -29.06 16.82 -3.56
N GLY A 95 -29.16 17.77 -2.63
CA GLY A 95 -28.10 18.74 -2.34
C GLY A 95 -26.77 18.09 -1.97
N ASN A 96 -26.79 17.08 -1.10
CA ASN A 96 -25.59 16.35 -0.69
C ASN A 96 -24.97 15.58 -1.86
N PHE A 97 -25.79 14.98 -2.73
CA PHE A 97 -25.28 14.28 -3.91
C PHE A 97 -24.58 15.24 -4.87
N ILE A 98 -25.22 16.36 -5.21
CA ILE A 98 -24.64 17.38 -6.10
C ILE A 98 -23.34 17.94 -5.50
N ALA A 99 -23.34 18.26 -4.20
CA ALA A 99 -22.15 18.73 -3.52
C ALA A 99 -20.98 17.72 -3.58
N ASN A 100 -21.27 16.42 -3.43
CA ASN A 100 -20.27 15.37 -3.56
C ASN A 100 -19.75 15.22 -4.98
N VAL A 101 -20.61 15.36 -6.00
CA VAL A 101 -20.19 15.37 -7.41
C VAL A 101 -19.25 16.55 -7.68
N ILE A 102 -19.57 17.75 -7.19
CA ILE A 102 -18.71 18.92 -7.40
C ILE A 102 -17.38 18.74 -6.65
N ASN A 103 -17.41 18.24 -5.41
CA ASN A 103 -16.19 17.94 -4.65
C ASN A 103 -15.30 16.91 -5.39
N PHE A 104 -15.89 15.88 -6.00
CA PHE A 104 -15.16 14.92 -6.82
C PHE A 104 -14.48 15.59 -8.02
N VAL A 105 -15.18 16.47 -8.74
CA VAL A 105 -14.60 17.23 -9.87
C VAL A 105 -13.44 18.12 -9.40
N ILE A 106 -13.57 18.76 -8.23
CA ILE A 106 -12.50 19.59 -7.64
C ILE A 106 -11.28 18.73 -7.32
N ILE A 107 -11.43 17.60 -6.62
CA ILE A 107 -10.33 16.71 -6.26
C ILE A 107 -9.66 16.15 -7.52
N ALA A 108 -10.44 15.72 -8.52
CA ALA A 108 -9.91 15.26 -9.80
C ALA A 108 -9.07 16.35 -10.49
N PHE A 109 -9.53 17.60 -10.47
CA PHE A 109 -8.79 18.73 -11.01
C PHE A 109 -7.50 19.02 -10.25
N VAL A 110 -7.50 18.93 -8.91
CA VAL A 110 -6.30 19.08 -8.08
C VAL A 110 -5.27 18.00 -8.39
N ILE A 111 -5.70 16.73 -8.47
CA ILE A 111 -4.81 15.61 -8.84
C ILE A 111 -4.21 15.86 -10.22
N PHE A 112 -5.02 16.31 -11.19
CA PHE A 112 -4.54 16.66 -12.52
C PHE A 112 -3.47 17.75 -12.48
N LEU A 113 -3.67 18.82 -11.70
CA LEU A 113 -2.67 19.89 -11.56
C LEU A 113 -1.36 19.39 -10.97
N ILE A 114 -1.42 18.54 -9.94
CA ILE A 114 -0.23 17.96 -9.30
C ILE A 114 0.54 17.09 -10.29
N VAL A 115 -0.14 16.16 -10.99
CA VAL A 115 0.49 15.29 -11.99
C VAL A 115 1.09 16.11 -13.12
N LYS A 116 0.37 17.12 -13.61
CA LYS A 116 0.85 18.02 -14.65
C LYS A 116 2.09 18.80 -14.21
N TYR A 117 2.12 19.27 -12.96
CA TYR A 117 3.27 19.98 -12.42
C TYR A 117 4.46 19.05 -12.24
N ALA A 118 4.26 17.85 -11.69
CA ALA A 118 5.31 16.84 -11.56
C ALA A 118 5.94 16.49 -12.91
N ALA A 119 5.10 16.25 -13.93
CA ALA A 119 5.54 16.00 -15.30
C ALA A 119 6.34 17.18 -15.89
N LYS A 120 5.94 18.42 -15.57
CA LYS A 120 6.66 19.63 -16.00
C LYS A 120 8.03 19.79 -15.31
N VAL A 121 8.17 19.33 -14.08
CA VAL A 121 9.40 19.42 -13.29
C VAL A 121 10.41 18.31 -13.66
N GLY A 122 10.03 17.36 -14.54
CA GLY A 122 10.91 16.27 -14.97
C GLY A 122 11.06 15.17 -13.92
N ILE A 123 10.10 15.09 -13.00
CA ILE A 123 9.93 13.94 -12.11
C ILE A 123 9.10 12.93 -12.91
N GLU A 124 9.75 12.20 -13.81
CA GLU A 124 9.17 11.00 -14.42
C GLU A 124 9.17 9.83 -13.44
#